data_AF-A0A1A8I4I9-F1
#
_entry.id   AF-A0A1A8I4I9-F1
#
_cell.length_a   1.000
_cell.length_b   1.000
_cell.length_c   1.000
_cell.angle_alpha   90.00
_cell.angle_beta   90.00
_cell.angle_gamma   90.00
#
_symmetry.space_group_name_H-M   'P 1'
#
loop_
_entity.id
_entity.type
_entity.pdbx_description
1 polymer ?
#
loop_
_entity_poly.entity_id
_entity_poly.type
_entity_poly.pdbx_seq_one_letter_code
_entity_poly.pdbx_strand_id
1 'polypeptide(L)'
;VLSKEEACCSQLFSKAKALAQDLSGFVSSVKVKMSEERIMSTMRSVMKLCRQNSSRKLKDGVGSISSGLFILTLPASLLGELAEICKLLLSSAPRKVSSVDDDEHMDDDWETSRAEPSGSDFDLFDDGEDSHSSTNGTHRPQGDGTDTSCGPGAKSLLAEEFLAQQDLALLAALEFLCECGSARPVHGLLFKPQEVRRRLLLLLEQIDFSKALHLHMYLVLLKELPAEDSLSPEEFDSLLRPLADMCSMYRQDQEVCAAILLVLLPSIKSLGRTRHTPEDMRHVQGSVLQVVSGFCLLSQSGKCVALVRAALVQCLVALLEADPCCSWAILTLRDEPVSSALPSHLADAHHRVRMLVAVSLERLFLDMRRKDKKTMLPLKLQQAAFENIYLKAQEGMKFPRSSSSEDQRDETFNREAALLKSLSVVLCCSP
;
A
#
# COMPACT_ATOMS: atom_id res chain seq x y z
N VAL A 1 12.09 15.45 -36.44
CA VAL A 1 11.47 15.13 -35.14
C VAL A 1 10.84 16.42 -34.65
N LEU A 2 9.53 16.44 -34.43
CA LEU A 2 8.81 17.64 -33.92
C LEU A 2 9.15 17.85 -32.44
N SER A 3 9.33 19.10 -32.03
CA SER A 3 9.46 19.44 -30.61
C SER A 3 8.11 19.28 -29.90
N LYS A 4 8.11 19.18 -28.55
CA LYS A 4 6.88 19.10 -27.76
C LYS A 4 5.98 20.33 -27.95
N GLU A 5 6.59 21.50 -28.10
CA GLU A 5 5.91 22.77 -28.34
C GLU A 5 5.24 22.80 -29.72
N GLU A 6 5.96 22.35 -30.75
CA GLU A 6 5.42 22.21 -32.11
C GLU A 6 4.26 21.20 -32.15
N ALA A 7 4.36 20.10 -31.41
CA ALA A 7 3.29 19.11 -31.30
C ALA A 7 2.02 19.69 -30.66
N CYS A 8 2.16 20.51 -29.62
CA CYS A 8 1.04 21.21 -28.97
C CYS A 8 0.32 22.21 -29.88
N CYS A 9 0.99 22.73 -30.91
CA CYS A 9 0.41 23.64 -31.90
C CYS A 9 -0.18 22.92 -33.12
N SER A 10 -0.07 21.59 -33.19
CA SER A 10 -0.51 20.81 -34.36
C SER A 10 -2.04 20.64 -34.41
N GLN A 11 -2.59 20.50 -35.63
CA GLN A 11 -4.01 20.16 -35.81
C GLN A 11 -4.38 18.83 -35.15
N LEU A 12 -3.46 17.86 -35.11
CA LEU A 12 -3.69 16.57 -34.47
C LEU A 12 -3.91 16.73 -32.97
N PHE A 13 -3.14 17.59 -32.31
CA PHE A 13 -3.31 17.89 -30.89
C PHE A 13 -4.64 18.59 -30.59
N SER A 14 -5.06 19.53 -31.45
CA SER A 14 -6.40 20.13 -31.35
C SER A 14 -7.53 19.11 -31.51
N LYS A 15 -7.41 18.15 -32.43
CA LYS A 15 -8.36 17.04 -32.57
C LYS A 15 -8.36 16.13 -31.34
N ALA A 16 -7.20 15.86 -30.76
CA ALA A 16 -7.09 15.08 -29.53
C ALA A 16 -7.75 15.77 -28.33
N LYS A 17 -7.63 17.11 -28.22
CA LYS A 17 -8.36 17.91 -27.23
C LYS A 17 -9.87 17.84 -27.42
N ALA A 18 -10.36 17.93 -28.66
CA ALA A 18 -11.79 17.79 -28.95
C ALA A 18 -12.31 16.39 -28.53
N LEU A 19 -11.56 15.33 -28.84
CA LEU A 19 -11.90 13.97 -28.41
C LEU A 19 -11.91 13.82 -26.87
N ALA A 20 -10.97 14.46 -26.18
CA ALA A 20 -10.94 14.45 -24.71
C ALA A 20 -12.14 15.22 -24.11
N GLN A 21 -12.65 16.24 -24.82
CA GLN A 21 -13.88 16.93 -24.45
C GLN A 21 -15.12 16.07 -24.69
N ASP A 22 -15.18 15.32 -25.80
CA ASP A 22 -16.26 14.35 -26.06
C ASP A 22 -16.28 13.24 -25.00
N LEU A 23 -15.09 12.78 -24.58
CA LEU A 23 -14.94 11.84 -23.47
C LEU A 23 -15.51 12.41 -22.16
N SER A 24 -15.29 13.71 -21.89
CA SER A 24 -15.90 14.39 -20.74
C SER A 24 -17.43 14.35 -20.81
N GLY A 25 -18.01 14.58 -21.99
CA GLY A 25 -19.45 14.44 -22.23
C GLY A 25 -19.96 13.01 -22.00
N PHE A 26 -19.21 12.00 -22.47
CA PHE A 26 -19.51 10.59 -22.19
C PHE A 26 -19.52 10.32 -20.69
N VAL A 27 -18.47 10.70 -19.95
CA VAL A 27 -18.37 10.47 -18.50
C VAL A 27 -19.51 11.15 -17.75
N SER A 28 -19.86 12.38 -18.11
CA SER A 28 -21.00 13.09 -17.52
C SER A 28 -22.32 12.31 -17.72
N SER A 29 -22.51 11.68 -18.88
CA SER A 29 -23.68 10.83 -19.14
C SER A 29 -23.69 9.51 -18.34
N VAL A 30 -22.52 8.99 -17.94
CA VAL A 30 -22.42 7.78 -17.10
C VAL A 30 -23.02 8.02 -15.72
N LYS A 31 -22.96 9.26 -15.21
CA LYS A 31 -23.46 9.63 -13.88
C LYS A 31 -24.91 9.23 -13.64
N VAL A 32 -25.75 9.28 -14.68
CA VAL A 32 -27.17 8.93 -14.62
C VAL A 32 -27.47 7.48 -15.06
N LYS A 33 -26.45 6.74 -15.50
CA LYS A 33 -26.58 5.37 -16.03
C LYS A 33 -25.66 4.37 -15.34
N MET A 34 -25.29 4.63 -14.09
CA MET A 34 -24.37 3.78 -13.34
C MET A 34 -24.89 2.35 -13.16
N SER A 35 -26.20 2.14 -13.17
CA SER A 35 -26.81 0.81 -13.10
C SER A 35 -26.63 -0.03 -14.38
N GLU A 36 -26.25 0.58 -15.50
CA GLU A 36 -26.08 -0.12 -16.77
C GLU A 36 -24.71 -0.80 -16.87
N GLU A 37 -24.68 -2.12 -16.73
CA GLU A 37 -23.44 -2.92 -16.71
C GLU A 37 -22.55 -2.69 -17.94
N ARG A 38 -23.15 -2.61 -19.14
CA ARG A 38 -22.40 -2.35 -20.38
C ARG A 38 -21.69 -1.00 -20.36
N ILE A 39 -22.35 0.04 -19.81
CA ILE A 39 -21.77 1.38 -19.71
C ILE A 39 -20.61 1.38 -18.72
N MET A 40 -20.77 0.72 -17.58
CA MET A 40 -19.71 0.62 -16.56
C MET A 40 -18.52 -0.21 -17.06
N SER A 41 -18.76 -1.30 -17.79
CA SER A 41 -17.71 -2.07 -18.46
C SER A 41 -16.92 -1.22 -19.48
N THR A 42 -17.64 -0.39 -20.24
CA THR A 42 -17.04 0.54 -21.20
C THR A 42 -16.22 1.60 -20.48
N MET A 43 -16.77 2.23 -19.44
CA MET A 43 -16.07 3.21 -18.61
C MET A 43 -14.80 2.61 -18.00
N ARG A 44 -14.88 1.42 -17.39
CA ARG A 44 -13.72 0.70 -16.85
C ARG A 44 -12.62 0.54 -17.89
N SER A 45 -12.98 0.10 -19.10
CA SER A 45 -12.04 -0.12 -20.20
C SER A 45 -11.38 1.18 -20.66
N VAL A 46 -12.18 2.26 -20.79
CA VAL A 46 -11.67 3.59 -21.18
C VAL A 46 -10.75 4.15 -20.09
N MET A 47 -11.10 4.04 -18.81
CA MET A 47 -10.25 4.52 -17.70
C MET A 47 -8.92 3.76 -17.64
N LYS A 48 -8.94 2.43 -17.84
CA LYS A 48 -7.69 1.64 -17.98
C LYS A 48 -6.82 2.14 -19.12
N LEU A 49 -7.40 2.46 -20.28
CA LEU A 49 -6.67 3.00 -21.42
C LEU A 49 -6.12 4.41 -21.13
N CYS A 50 -6.90 5.28 -20.50
CA CYS A 50 -6.45 6.61 -20.08
C CYS A 50 -5.28 6.52 -19.09
N ARG A 51 -5.36 5.62 -18.12
CA ARG A 51 -4.27 5.34 -17.17
C ARG A 51 -3.01 4.87 -17.87
N GLN A 52 -3.10 3.87 -18.77
CA GLN A 52 -1.95 3.37 -19.52
C GLN A 52 -1.26 4.46 -20.34
N ASN A 53 -2.04 5.36 -20.94
CA ASN A 53 -1.49 6.47 -21.71
C ASN A 53 -0.87 7.56 -20.82
N SER A 54 -1.39 7.77 -19.61
CA SER A 54 -0.87 8.76 -18.66
C SER A 54 0.36 8.29 -17.89
N SER A 55 0.44 6.99 -17.59
CA SER A 55 1.47 6.44 -16.70
C SER A 55 2.87 6.58 -17.29
N ARG A 56 3.83 6.90 -16.43
CA ARG A 56 5.26 7.06 -16.76
C ARG A 56 6.12 5.86 -16.35
N LYS A 57 5.56 4.92 -15.59
CA LYS A 57 6.29 3.91 -14.80
C LYS A 57 7.14 2.90 -15.59
N LEU A 58 7.09 2.86 -16.92
CA LEU A 58 7.84 1.90 -17.77
C LEU A 58 8.17 2.43 -19.18
N LYS A 59 8.23 3.76 -19.38
CA LYS A 59 8.33 4.31 -20.73
C LYS A 59 9.73 4.82 -21.07
N ASP A 60 10.27 4.37 -22.20
CA ASP A 60 11.43 4.97 -22.88
C ASP A 60 11.20 6.47 -23.15
N GLY A 61 12.24 7.19 -23.59
CA GLY A 61 12.16 8.64 -23.85
C GLY A 61 10.94 9.07 -24.69
N VAL A 62 10.56 8.29 -25.71
CA VAL A 62 9.40 8.56 -26.57
C VAL A 62 8.07 8.38 -25.83
N GLY A 63 7.94 7.35 -24.98
CA GLY A 63 6.71 7.12 -24.21
C GLY A 63 6.51 8.14 -23.09
N SER A 64 7.59 8.72 -22.57
CA SER A 64 7.52 9.85 -21.63
C SER A 64 6.96 11.12 -22.29
N ILE A 65 7.29 11.36 -23.57
CA ILE A 65 6.76 12.50 -24.32
C ILE A 65 5.27 12.30 -24.64
N SER A 66 4.88 11.11 -25.11
CA SER A 66 3.47 10.83 -25.47
C SER A 66 2.53 10.90 -24.28
N SER A 67 2.94 10.36 -23.12
CA SER A 67 2.17 10.51 -21.87
C SER A 67 2.05 11.96 -21.43
N GLY A 68 3.12 12.73 -21.54
CA GLY A 68 3.10 14.17 -21.27
C GLY A 68 2.15 14.94 -22.20
N LEU A 69 2.10 14.60 -23.49
CA LEU A 69 1.16 15.21 -24.43
C LEU A 69 -0.29 14.79 -24.16
N PHE A 70 -0.54 13.52 -23.83
CA PHE A 70 -1.87 13.03 -23.49
C PHE A 70 -2.46 13.78 -22.28
N ILE A 71 -1.67 13.95 -21.20
CA ILE A 71 -2.17 14.67 -20.01
C ILE A 71 -2.51 16.13 -20.35
N LEU A 72 -1.80 16.77 -21.28
CA LEU A 72 -2.10 18.13 -21.73
C LEU A 72 -3.40 18.26 -22.53
N THR A 73 -3.99 17.17 -23.02
CA THR A 73 -5.28 17.20 -23.72
C THR A 73 -6.47 17.08 -22.77
N LEU A 74 -6.27 16.61 -21.54
CA LEU A 74 -7.35 16.29 -20.61
C LEU A 74 -7.99 17.56 -20.03
N PRO A 75 -9.31 17.76 -20.21
CA PRO A 75 -10.00 18.92 -19.64
C PRO A 75 -10.23 18.73 -18.14
N ALA A 76 -10.21 19.83 -17.37
CA ALA A 76 -10.56 19.80 -15.94
C ALA A 76 -11.97 19.26 -15.66
N SER A 77 -12.92 19.46 -16.58
CA SER A 77 -14.29 18.94 -16.45
C SER A 77 -14.30 17.41 -16.36
N LEU A 78 -13.51 16.71 -17.17
CA LEU A 78 -13.44 15.25 -17.17
C LEU A 78 -13.02 14.73 -15.78
N LEU A 79 -11.96 15.31 -15.21
CA LEU A 79 -11.45 14.89 -13.90
C LEU A 79 -12.44 15.23 -12.78
N GLY A 80 -13.16 16.35 -12.95
CA GLY A 80 -14.22 16.73 -12.03
C GLY A 80 -15.39 15.75 -12.02
N GLU A 81 -15.91 15.39 -13.20
CA GLU A 81 -16.99 14.41 -13.34
C GLU A 81 -16.58 13.03 -12.79
N LEU A 82 -15.35 12.57 -13.07
CA LEU A 82 -14.84 11.31 -12.53
C LEU A 82 -14.77 11.33 -10.99
N ALA A 83 -14.30 12.42 -10.39
CA ALA A 83 -14.25 12.55 -8.93
C ALA A 83 -15.66 12.53 -8.31
N GLU A 84 -16.64 13.17 -8.96
CA GLU A 84 -18.04 13.14 -8.52
C GLU A 84 -18.65 11.73 -8.66
N ILE A 85 -18.31 10.99 -9.72
CA ILE A 85 -18.74 9.58 -9.87
C ILE A 85 -18.17 8.73 -8.74
N CYS A 86 -16.88 8.88 -8.41
CA CYS A 86 -16.26 8.19 -7.29
C CYS A 86 -17.01 8.47 -5.98
N LYS A 87 -17.30 9.75 -5.70
CA LYS A 87 -18.04 10.17 -4.51
C LYS A 87 -19.45 9.57 -4.44
N LEU A 88 -20.19 9.60 -5.55
CA LEU A 88 -21.55 9.07 -5.61
C LEU A 88 -21.59 7.57 -5.32
N LEU A 89 -20.71 6.80 -5.94
CA LEU A 89 -20.63 5.35 -5.77
C LEU A 89 -20.20 4.93 -4.36
N LEU A 90 -19.38 5.75 -3.67
CA LEU A 90 -19.05 5.54 -2.26
C LEU A 90 -20.24 5.82 -1.34
N SER A 91 -21.04 6.83 -1.66
CA SER A 91 -22.24 7.19 -0.87
C SER A 91 -23.43 6.25 -1.12
N SER A 92 -23.49 5.60 -2.28
CA SER A 92 -24.53 4.62 -2.58
C SER A 92 -24.21 3.29 -1.88
N ALA A 93 -24.58 3.19 -0.61
CA ALA A 93 -24.67 1.90 0.08
C ALA A 93 -25.61 0.95 -0.72
N PRO A 94 -25.40 -0.37 -0.66
CA PRO A 94 -26.22 -1.31 -1.43
C PRO A 94 -27.68 -1.15 -0.99
N ARG A 95 -28.56 -0.87 -1.96
CA ARG A 95 -29.98 -1.14 -1.76
C ARG A 95 -30.09 -2.63 -1.47
N LYS A 96 -30.28 -3.00 -0.21
CA LYS A 96 -30.89 -4.27 0.14
C LYS A 96 -32.14 -4.36 -0.72
N VAL A 97 -32.24 -5.40 -1.55
CA VAL A 97 -33.51 -5.78 -2.15
C VAL A 97 -34.37 -6.28 -1.00
N SER A 98 -35.06 -5.36 -0.32
CA SER A 98 -36.14 -5.71 0.59
C SER A 98 -37.37 -5.96 -0.27
N SER A 99 -37.71 -7.23 -0.42
CA SER A 99 -39.09 -7.59 -0.68
C SER A 99 -39.89 -7.36 0.61
N VAL A 100 -40.88 -6.48 0.49
CA VAL A 100 -42.11 -6.38 1.30
C VAL A 100 -42.09 -5.41 2.50
N ASP A 101 -43.02 -4.46 2.33
CA ASP A 101 -43.84 -3.65 3.22
C ASP A 101 -43.31 -2.42 3.97
N ASP A 102 -44.09 -1.36 3.74
CA ASP A 102 -44.21 -0.08 4.43
C ASP A 102 -44.17 -0.21 5.96
N ASP A 103 -43.46 0.70 6.63
CA ASP A 103 -44.18 1.72 7.41
C ASP A 103 -43.25 2.89 7.77
N GLU A 104 -43.87 4.07 7.81
CA GLU A 104 -43.28 5.36 8.17
C GLU A 104 -42.80 5.40 9.63
N HIS A 105 -41.73 6.16 9.95
CA HIS A 105 -41.76 7.24 10.96
C HIS A 105 -40.37 7.86 11.28
N MET A 106 -40.38 9.19 11.17
CA MET A 106 -39.72 10.26 11.95
C MET A 106 -38.19 10.32 12.13
N ASP A 107 -37.66 11.48 11.68
CA ASP A 107 -36.41 12.12 12.10
C ASP A 107 -36.29 12.18 13.63
N ASP A 108 -35.09 11.94 14.16
CA ASP A 108 -34.55 12.77 15.24
C ASP A 108 -33.01 12.66 15.33
N ASP A 109 -32.39 13.84 15.23
CA ASP A 109 -31.15 14.34 15.82
C ASP A 109 -30.08 13.35 16.34
N TRP A 110 -28.88 13.41 15.77
CA TRP A 110 -27.67 12.96 16.49
C TRP A 110 -26.67 14.10 16.61
N GLU A 111 -26.72 14.76 17.77
CA GLU A 111 -25.79 15.80 18.18
C GLU A 111 -24.34 15.31 18.19
N THR A 112 -23.48 16.22 17.77
CA THR A 112 -22.03 16.21 17.87
C THR A 112 -21.52 16.02 19.30
N SER A 113 -20.69 15.00 19.51
CA SER A 113 -19.69 15.01 20.59
C SER A 113 -18.29 14.77 20.02
N ARG A 114 -17.58 15.88 19.79
CA ARG A 114 -16.13 15.93 19.60
C ARG A 114 -15.44 15.41 20.86
N ALA A 115 -14.58 14.41 20.72
CA ALA A 115 -13.54 14.12 21.69
C ALA A 115 -12.18 14.51 21.08
N GLU A 116 -11.50 15.43 21.74
CA GLU A 116 -10.11 15.84 21.48
C GLU A 116 -9.13 14.68 21.75
N PRO A 117 -7.98 14.60 21.08
CA PRO A 117 -7.05 13.48 21.19
C PRO A 117 -6.15 13.63 22.43
N SER A 118 -6.34 12.78 23.43
CA SER A 118 -5.33 12.57 24.47
C SER A 118 -4.26 11.62 23.96
N GLY A 119 -3.01 12.09 23.92
CA GLY A 119 -1.85 11.26 23.63
C GLY A 119 -1.67 10.16 24.67
N SER A 120 -2.10 8.95 24.33
CA SER A 120 -1.68 7.72 24.98
C SER A 120 -1.32 6.71 23.91
N ASP A 121 -0.21 6.02 24.11
CA ASP A 121 0.28 4.90 23.32
C ASP A 121 -0.83 3.84 23.22
N PHE A 122 -1.62 3.89 22.14
CA PHE A 122 -2.66 2.91 21.85
C PHE A 122 -1.96 1.73 21.17
N ASP A 123 -1.88 0.60 21.86
CA ASP A 123 -1.33 -0.62 21.29
C ASP A 123 -2.26 -1.13 20.17
N LEU A 124 -1.88 -0.89 18.92
CA LEU A 124 -2.61 -1.32 17.73
C LEU A 124 -2.83 -2.84 17.66
N PHE A 125 -2.05 -3.62 18.41
CA PHE A 125 -1.98 -5.08 18.29
C PHE A 125 -2.15 -5.81 19.62
N ASP A 126 -2.71 -5.15 20.64
CA ASP A 126 -3.09 -5.83 21.88
C ASP A 126 -4.28 -6.76 21.59
N ASP A 127 -4.02 -8.06 21.68
CA ASP A 127 -5.06 -9.06 21.77
C ASP A 127 -5.30 -9.23 23.27
N GLY A 128 -6.38 -8.65 23.79
CA GLY A 128 -6.78 -8.87 25.18
C GLY A 128 -6.73 -10.37 25.49
N GLU A 129 -5.74 -10.78 26.28
CA GLU A 129 -5.53 -12.18 26.62
C GLU A 129 -6.68 -12.63 27.51
N ASP A 130 -7.66 -13.35 26.94
CA ASP A 130 -8.64 -14.12 27.70
C ASP A 130 -7.92 -15.23 28.49
N SER A 131 -7.45 -14.84 29.66
CA SER A 131 -6.83 -15.68 30.66
C SER A 131 -7.87 -16.58 31.30
N HIS A 132 -8.15 -17.75 30.74
CA HIS A 132 -8.86 -18.80 31.48
C HIS A 132 -8.11 -20.13 31.46
N SER A 133 -7.45 -20.37 32.59
CA SER A 133 -6.97 -21.67 33.02
C SER A 133 -8.11 -22.52 33.60
N SER A 134 -8.04 -23.83 33.31
CA SER A 134 -8.52 -24.97 34.12
C SER A 134 -9.98 -25.47 34.04
N THR A 135 -10.07 -26.74 33.61
CA THR A 135 -10.90 -27.88 34.08
C THR A 135 -12.42 -27.97 33.87
N ASN A 136 -12.79 -29.01 33.11
CA ASN A 136 -13.98 -29.89 33.17
C ASN A 136 -15.41 -29.30 33.12
N GLY A 137 -16.19 -29.76 32.13
CA GLY A 137 -17.60 -30.13 32.33
C GLY A 137 -18.63 -29.56 31.36
N THR A 138 -19.09 -30.41 30.43
CA THR A 138 -20.47 -30.51 29.86
C THR A 138 -21.07 -29.38 29.00
N HIS A 139 -21.51 -29.80 27.80
CA HIS A 139 -22.33 -29.13 26.78
C HIS A 139 -23.48 -28.23 27.28
N ARG A 140 -23.66 -27.05 26.65
CA ARG A 140 -24.82 -26.66 25.82
C ARG A 140 -24.63 -25.26 25.15
N PRO A 141 -25.45 -24.90 24.12
CA PRO A 141 -24.98 -24.10 22.98
C PRO A 141 -25.48 -22.65 22.93
N GLN A 142 -24.80 -21.88 22.07
CA GLN A 142 -25.30 -20.79 21.23
C GLN A 142 -25.80 -19.50 21.92
N GLY A 143 -24.99 -18.46 21.81
CA GLY A 143 -25.39 -17.06 21.89
C GLY A 143 -24.87 -16.34 20.65
N ASP A 144 -25.80 -15.75 19.90
CA ASP A 144 -25.58 -14.95 18.68
C ASP A 144 -24.64 -13.77 18.97
N GLY A 145 -23.55 -13.71 18.22
CA GLY A 145 -22.64 -12.58 18.16
C GLY A 145 -21.94 -12.65 16.81
N THR A 146 -22.08 -11.60 16.01
CA THR A 146 -21.48 -11.44 14.69
C THR A 146 -19.96 -11.52 14.76
N ASP A 147 -19.42 -12.73 14.81
CA ASP A 147 -18.04 -13.03 14.49
C ASP A 147 -17.91 -12.95 12.96
N THR A 148 -17.57 -11.76 12.48
CA THR A 148 -16.99 -11.61 11.14
C THR A 148 -15.77 -12.51 11.06
N SER A 149 -15.94 -13.59 10.32
CA SER A 149 -15.08 -14.76 10.28
C SER A 149 -13.67 -14.42 9.80
N CYS A 150 -12.72 -14.32 10.72
CA CYS A 150 -11.28 -14.38 10.42
C CYS A 150 -10.70 -15.78 10.72
N GLY A 151 -11.51 -16.83 10.50
CA GLY A 151 -11.08 -18.22 10.62
C GLY A 151 -10.34 -18.72 9.37
N PRO A 152 -9.45 -19.72 9.48
CA PRO A 152 -8.82 -20.37 8.33
C PRO A 152 -9.89 -20.86 7.34
N GLY A 153 -9.98 -20.23 6.16
CA GLY A 153 -10.96 -20.57 5.12
C GLY A 153 -12.07 -19.52 4.89
N ALA A 154 -12.14 -18.45 5.70
CA ALA A 154 -12.95 -17.29 5.34
C ALA A 154 -12.31 -16.56 4.15
N LYS A 155 -13.14 -16.15 3.19
CA LYS A 155 -12.66 -15.45 1.99
C LYS A 155 -12.34 -14.00 2.34
N SER A 156 -11.14 -13.55 1.95
CA SER A 156 -10.72 -12.17 2.18
C SER A 156 -11.61 -11.19 1.44
N LEU A 157 -11.89 -10.03 2.05
CA LEU A 157 -12.62 -8.93 1.41
C LEU A 157 -11.84 -8.31 0.23
N LEU A 158 -10.61 -8.76 -0.03
CA LEU A 158 -9.83 -8.46 -1.24
C LEU A 158 -10.23 -9.28 -2.47
N ALA A 159 -11.08 -10.31 -2.32
CA ALA A 159 -11.48 -11.12 -3.45
C ALA A 159 -12.38 -10.32 -4.42
N GLU A 160 -12.11 -10.39 -5.72
CA GLU A 160 -12.88 -9.67 -6.75
C GLU A 160 -14.38 -10.04 -6.76
N GLU A 161 -14.75 -11.20 -6.20
CA GLU A 161 -16.15 -11.64 -6.07
C GLU A 161 -17.00 -10.71 -5.19
N PHE A 162 -16.38 -9.90 -4.32
CA PHE A 162 -17.07 -8.90 -3.52
C PHE A 162 -17.25 -7.56 -4.24
N LEU A 163 -16.80 -7.44 -5.50
CA LEU A 163 -16.86 -6.21 -6.29
C LEU A 163 -17.84 -6.35 -7.45
N ALA A 164 -18.78 -5.43 -7.54
CA ALA A 164 -19.65 -5.27 -8.69
C ALA A 164 -18.90 -4.60 -9.87
N GLN A 165 -19.49 -4.65 -11.06
CA GLN A 165 -18.89 -4.01 -12.24
C GLN A 165 -18.77 -2.48 -12.09
N GLN A 166 -19.66 -1.87 -11.29
CA GLN A 166 -19.60 -0.45 -10.93
C GLN A 166 -18.36 -0.15 -10.08
N ASP A 167 -18.09 -0.97 -9.07
CA ASP A 167 -16.93 -0.88 -8.20
C ASP A 167 -15.63 -0.99 -9.00
N LEU A 168 -15.57 -1.95 -9.92
CA LEU A 168 -14.41 -2.16 -10.77
C LEU A 168 -14.16 -1.00 -11.75
N ALA A 169 -15.21 -0.30 -12.18
CA ALA A 169 -15.08 0.91 -12.98
C ALA A 169 -14.64 2.12 -12.14
N LEU A 170 -15.13 2.23 -10.90
CA LEU A 170 -14.68 3.23 -9.93
C LEU A 170 -13.19 3.07 -9.64
N LEU A 171 -12.75 1.85 -9.33
CA LEU A 171 -11.33 1.60 -9.04
C LEU A 171 -10.45 1.97 -10.25
N ALA A 172 -10.89 1.67 -11.48
CA ALA A 172 -10.16 2.08 -12.68
C ALA A 172 -10.13 3.61 -12.86
N ALA A 173 -11.23 4.31 -12.56
CA ALA A 173 -11.29 5.78 -12.58
C ALA A 173 -10.37 6.39 -11.52
N LEU A 174 -10.37 5.81 -10.31
CA LEU A 174 -9.52 6.24 -9.20
C LEU A 174 -8.04 6.12 -9.52
N GLU A 175 -7.62 5.00 -10.10
CA GLU A 175 -6.24 4.79 -10.54
C GLU A 175 -5.81 5.83 -11.60
N PHE A 176 -6.71 6.15 -12.55
CA PHE A 176 -6.45 7.19 -13.55
C PHE A 176 -6.38 8.59 -12.93
N LEU A 177 -7.27 8.91 -11.99
CA LEU A 177 -7.23 10.17 -11.24
C LEU A 177 -5.94 10.29 -10.42
N CYS A 178 -5.44 9.20 -9.83
CA CYS A 178 -4.15 9.20 -9.12
C CYS A 178 -2.99 9.58 -10.06
N GLU A 179 -2.94 9.02 -11.27
CA GLU A 179 -1.92 9.41 -12.28
C GLU A 179 -2.03 10.89 -12.65
N CYS A 180 -3.25 11.43 -12.74
CA CYS A 180 -3.47 12.87 -13.00
C CYS A 180 -3.05 13.75 -11.81
N GLY A 181 -3.34 13.33 -10.58
CA GLY A 181 -2.95 14.04 -9.35
C GLY A 181 -1.45 14.02 -9.08
N SER A 182 -0.76 12.99 -9.56
CA SER A 182 0.69 12.83 -9.49
C SER A 182 1.43 13.50 -10.67
N ALA A 183 0.70 14.07 -11.64
CA ALA A 183 1.32 14.72 -12.78
C ALA A 183 2.12 15.96 -12.35
N ARG A 184 3.35 16.08 -12.87
CA ARG A 184 4.16 17.29 -12.65
C ARG A 184 3.46 18.53 -13.24
N PRO A 185 3.36 19.64 -12.49
CA PRO A 185 2.80 20.87 -13.03
C PRO A 185 3.70 21.39 -14.17
N VAL A 186 3.13 21.45 -15.37
CA VAL A 186 3.79 21.98 -16.57
C VAL A 186 2.89 23.02 -17.22
N HIS A 187 3.50 23.98 -17.93
CA HIS A 187 2.74 24.98 -18.67
C HIS A 187 1.83 24.31 -19.72
N GLY A 188 0.59 24.78 -19.83
CA GLY A 188 -0.41 24.27 -20.78
C GLY A 188 -1.34 23.17 -20.25
N LEU A 189 -1.20 22.72 -19.00
CA LEU A 189 -2.19 21.85 -18.37
C LEU A 189 -3.54 22.58 -18.23
N LEU A 190 -4.63 21.86 -18.55
CA LEU A 190 -6.00 22.38 -18.44
C LEU A 190 -6.63 22.15 -17.06
N PHE A 191 -5.88 21.56 -16.13
CA PHE A 191 -6.30 21.27 -14.75
C PHE A 191 -5.13 21.43 -13.78
N LYS A 192 -5.43 21.51 -12.48
CA LYS A 192 -4.42 21.57 -11.41
C LYS A 192 -4.29 20.19 -10.76
N PRO A 193 -3.13 19.51 -10.83
CA PRO A 193 -2.93 18.21 -10.20
C PRO A 193 -3.26 18.20 -8.70
N GLN A 194 -2.89 19.26 -7.98
CA GLN A 194 -3.20 19.46 -6.56
C GLN A 194 -4.71 19.42 -6.26
N GLU A 195 -5.55 19.99 -7.14
CA GLU A 195 -7.00 19.96 -6.96
C GLU A 195 -7.57 18.56 -7.14
N VAL A 196 -6.98 17.76 -8.04
CA VAL A 196 -7.34 16.34 -8.20
C VAL A 196 -6.98 15.56 -6.93
N ARG A 197 -5.77 15.76 -6.39
CA ARG A 197 -5.35 15.13 -5.14
C ARG A 197 -6.25 15.49 -3.97
N ARG A 198 -6.56 16.78 -3.80
CA ARG A 198 -7.48 17.25 -2.76
C ARG A 198 -8.82 16.50 -2.82
N ARG A 199 -9.40 16.36 -4.02
CA ARG A 199 -10.66 15.61 -4.21
C ARG A 199 -10.52 14.13 -3.88
N LEU A 200 -9.40 13.51 -4.24
CA LEU A 200 -9.13 12.10 -3.92
C LEU A 200 -8.98 11.88 -2.41
N LEU A 201 -8.29 12.78 -1.71
CA LEU A 201 -8.10 12.70 -0.26
C LEU A 201 -9.41 12.94 0.50
N LEU A 202 -10.33 13.77 -0.02
CA LEU A 202 -11.67 13.93 0.56
C LEU A 202 -12.50 12.63 0.53
N LEU A 203 -12.19 11.68 -0.36
CA LEU A 203 -12.86 10.37 -0.36
C LEU A 203 -12.53 9.56 0.90
N LEU A 204 -11.40 9.86 1.57
CA LEU A 204 -10.98 9.16 2.78
C LEU A 204 -11.88 9.46 3.98
N GLU A 205 -12.56 10.61 3.99
CA GLU A 205 -13.46 11.02 5.08
C GLU A 205 -14.71 10.14 5.18
N GLN A 206 -15.03 9.37 4.14
CA GLN A 206 -16.23 8.53 4.05
C GLN A 206 -15.89 7.03 4.01
N ILE A 207 -14.65 6.67 4.31
CA ILE A 207 -14.23 5.27 4.33
C ILE A 207 -14.92 4.52 5.46
N ASP A 208 -15.36 3.32 5.13
CA ASP A 208 -15.94 2.35 6.03
C ASP A 208 -15.26 1.03 5.69
N PHE A 209 -14.30 0.66 6.52
CA PHE A 209 -13.46 -0.51 6.25
C PHE A 209 -14.23 -1.83 6.32
N SER A 210 -15.48 -1.86 6.78
CA SER A 210 -16.33 -3.06 6.69
C SER A 210 -16.75 -3.39 5.24
N LYS A 211 -16.64 -2.43 4.31
CA LYS A 211 -17.05 -2.59 2.90
C LYS A 211 -15.85 -2.93 2.02
N ALA A 212 -15.99 -4.00 1.22
CA ALA A 212 -14.96 -4.45 0.27
C ALA A 212 -14.49 -3.33 -0.67
N LEU A 213 -15.41 -2.54 -1.25
CA LEU A 213 -15.07 -1.42 -2.13
C LEU A 213 -14.20 -0.38 -1.43
N HIS A 214 -14.52 -0.02 -0.18
CA HIS A 214 -13.82 1.04 0.55
C HIS A 214 -12.40 0.59 0.92
N LEU A 215 -12.23 -0.68 1.30
CA LEU A 215 -10.91 -1.30 1.48
C LEU A 215 -10.08 -1.23 0.19
N HIS A 216 -10.62 -1.67 -0.95
CA HIS A 216 -9.93 -1.61 -2.23
C HIS A 216 -9.59 -0.19 -2.66
N MET A 217 -10.51 0.76 -2.47
CA MET A 217 -10.30 2.17 -2.77
C MET A 217 -9.10 2.71 -1.98
N TYR A 218 -9.07 2.46 -0.67
CA TYR A 218 -7.98 2.91 0.18
C TYR A 218 -6.63 2.34 -0.27
N LEU A 219 -6.58 1.04 -0.53
CA LEU A 219 -5.36 0.37 -0.99
C LEU A 219 -4.86 0.91 -2.34
N VAL A 220 -5.78 1.26 -3.25
CA VAL A 220 -5.42 1.93 -4.53
C VAL A 220 -4.82 3.32 -4.28
N LEU A 221 -5.45 4.14 -3.44
CA LEU A 221 -4.94 5.49 -3.12
C LEU A 221 -3.56 5.42 -2.49
N LEU A 222 -3.38 4.53 -1.50
CA LEU A 222 -2.13 4.33 -0.78
C LEU A 222 -1.00 3.84 -1.70
N LYS A 223 -1.33 3.01 -2.69
CA LYS A 223 -0.38 2.50 -3.68
C LYS A 223 0.01 3.53 -4.73
N GLU A 224 -0.96 4.27 -5.27
CA GLU A 224 -0.77 5.04 -6.50
C GLU A 224 -0.38 6.50 -6.26
N LEU A 225 -0.92 7.17 -5.24
CA LEU A 225 -0.64 8.60 -4.99
C LEU A 225 0.82 8.89 -4.58
N PRO A 226 1.45 8.12 -3.66
CA PRO A 226 2.82 8.41 -3.21
C PRO A 226 3.89 8.08 -4.25
N ALA A 227 3.56 7.39 -5.35
CA ALA A 227 4.55 6.80 -6.25
C ALA A 227 5.50 7.80 -6.93
N GLU A 228 5.14 9.08 -7.05
CA GLU A 228 5.87 10.11 -7.80
C GLU A 228 6.41 11.27 -6.95
N ASP A 229 6.54 11.12 -5.62
CA ASP A 229 7.00 12.17 -4.68
C ASP A 229 6.32 13.53 -4.95
N SER A 230 4.99 13.49 -5.00
CA SER A 230 4.17 14.63 -5.42
C SER A 230 3.39 15.27 -4.26
N LEU A 231 3.21 14.54 -3.16
CA LEU A 231 2.38 14.93 -2.01
C LEU A 231 3.10 15.95 -1.12
N SER A 232 2.36 16.93 -0.62
CA SER A 232 2.83 17.71 0.54
C SER A 232 2.82 16.85 1.81
N PRO A 233 3.52 17.24 2.88
CA PRO A 233 3.49 16.51 4.15
C PRO A 233 2.06 16.30 4.67
N GLU A 234 1.19 17.31 4.59
CA GLU A 234 -0.19 17.26 5.07
C GLU A 234 -1.09 16.35 4.20
N GLU A 235 -0.89 16.37 2.88
CA GLU A 235 -1.57 15.45 1.95
C GLU A 235 -1.17 14.00 2.24
N PHE A 236 0.12 13.77 2.55
CA PHE A 236 0.65 12.45 2.83
C PHE A 236 0.18 11.94 4.22
N ASP A 237 0.18 12.78 5.23
CA ASP A 237 -0.40 12.46 6.54
C ASP A 237 -1.87 12.06 6.42
N SER A 238 -2.65 12.85 5.67
CA SER A 238 -4.08 12.55 5.46
C SER A 238 -4.31 11.21 4.76
N LEU A 239 -3.42 10.81 3.86
CA LEU A 239 -3.46 9.50 3.22
C LEU A 239 -3.13 8.36 4.19
N LEU A 240 -2.18 8.55 5.11
CA LEU A 240 -1.75 7.53 6.05
C LEU A 240 -2.63 7.43 7.30
N ARG A 241 -3.38 8.47 7.65
CA ARG A 241 -4.21 8.52 8.86
C ARG A 241 -5.12 7.29 9.08
N PRO A 242 -5.85 6.77 8.07
CA PRO A 242 -6.73 5.61 8.25
C PRO A 242 -6.00 4.27 8.41
N LEU A 243 -4.68 4.24 8.22
CA LEU A 243 -3.90 3.01 8.15
C LEU A 243 -3.90 2.23 9.46
N ALA A 244 -3.84 2.94 10.60
CA ALA A 244 -3.86 2.34 11.93
C ALA A 244 -5.17 1.58 12.18
N ASP A 245 -6.30 2.23 11.93
CA ASP A 245 -7.64 1.64 12.11
C ASP A 245 -7.83 0.42 11.21
N MET A 246 -7.40 0.51 9.95
CA MET A 246 -7.45 -0.62 9.01
C MET A 246 -6.58 -1.78 9.50
N CYS A 247 -5.35 -1.52 9.96
CA CYS A 247 -4.46 -2.57 10.49
C CYS A 247 -5.07 -3.23 11.73
N SER A 248 -5.67 -2.45 12.63
CA SER A 248 -6.35 -2.97 13.82
C SER A 248 -7.50 -3.90 13.44
N MET A 249 -8.34 -3.50 12.47
CA MET A 249 -9.47 -4.28 12.00
C MET A 249 -9.05 -5.58 11.30
N TYR A 250 -7.99 -5.54 10.49
CA TYR A 250 -7.61 -6.65 9.61
C TYR A 250 -6.37 -7.42 10.03
N ARG A 251 -5.81 -7.20 11.24
CA ARG A 251 -4.57 -7.84 11.71
C ARG A 251 -4.60 -9.38 11.67
N GLN A 252 -5.79 -9.98 11.70
CA GLN A 252 -5.98 -11.43 11.61
C GLN A 252 -6.10 -11.93 10.16
N ASP A 253 -6.57 -11.10 9.22
CA ASP A 253 -6.64 -11.44 7.79
C ASP A 253 -5.25 -11.35 7.15
N GLN A 254 -4.66 -12.51 6.87
CA GLN A 254 -3.30 -12.62 6.36
C GLN A 254 -3.16 -12.08 4.93
N GLU A 255 -4.20 -12.16 4.10
CA GLU A 255 -4.18 -11.64 2.74
C GLU A 255 -4.22 -10.12 2.76
N VAL A 256 -5.09 -9.55 3.59
CA VAL A 256 -5.16 -8.09 3.80
C VAL A 256 -3.86 -7.56 4.40
N CYS A 257 -3.33 -8.20 5.44
CA CYS A 257 -2.05 -7.82 6.05
C CYS A 257 -0.90 -7.78 5.03
N ALA A 258 -0.78 -8.83 4.19
CA ALA A 258 0.22 -8.87 3.15
C ALA A 258 0.01 -7.76 2.10
N ALA A 259 -1.25 -7.51 1.70
CA ALA A 259 -1.58 -6.46 0.76
C ALA A 259 -1.21 -5.07 1.30
N ILE A 260 -1.55 -4.77 2.56
CA ILE A 260 -1.22 -3.50 3.24
C ILE A 260 0.29 -3.24 3.18
N LEU A 261 1.10 -4.21 3.62
CA LEU A 261 2.56 -4.10 3.60
C LEU A 261 3.10 -3.82 2.19
N LEU A 262 2.59 -4.53 1.18
CA LEU A 262 3.02 -4.34 -0.20
C LEU A 262 2.60 -2.98 -0.78
N VAL A 263 1.39 -2.49 -0.47
CA VAL A 263 0.95 -1.16 -0.93
C VAL A 263 1.62 0.00 -0.20
N LEU A 264 2.29 -0.25 0.93
CA LEU A 264 3.11 0.76 1.61
C LEU A 264 4.47 0.99 0.94
N LEU A 265 4.93 0.10 0.07
CA LEU A 265 6.24 0.21 -0.58
C LEU A 265 6.42 1.53 -1.37
N PRO A 266 5.44 2.02 -2.16
CA PRO A 266 5.52 3.34 -2.79
C PRO A 266 5.68 4.47 -1.78
N SER A 267 4.96 4.43 -0.65
CA SER A 267 5.07 5.43 0.43
C SER A 267 6.48 5.46 1.01
N ILE A 268 7.03 4.30 1.36
CA ILE A 268 8.41 4.18 1.89
C ILE A 268 9.43 4.71 0.86
N LYS A 269 9.27 4.34 -0.41
CA LYS A 269 10.17 4.80 -1.49
C LYS A 269 10.07 6.31 -1.71
N SER A 270 8.89 6.91 -1.52
CA SER A 270 8.71 8.36 -1.60
C SER A 270 9.44 9.08 -0.48
N LEU A 271 9.38 8.56 0.76
CA LEU A 271 10.09 9.14 1.91
C LEU A 271 11.60 9.24 1.68
N GLY A 272 12.21 8.25 1.02
CA GLY A 272 13.64 8.27 0.69
C GLY A 272 14.04 9.21 -0.45
N ARG A 273 13.06 9.73 -1.20
CA ARG A 273 13.28 10.59 -2.38
C ARG A 273 12.76 12.01 -2.19
N THR A 274 12.09 12.26 -1.06
CA THR A 274 11.34 13.48 -0.85
C THR A 274 12.23 14.71 -0.84
N ARG A 275 11.68 15.81 -1.35
CA ARG A 275 12.33 17.13 -1.36
C ARG A 275 12.10 17.91 -0.07
N HIS A 276 11.15 17.47 0.75
CA HIS A 276 10.82 18.10 2.03
C HIS A 276 11.92 17.86 3.06
N THR A 277 11.98 18.72 4.07
CA THR A 277 12.98 18.56 5.13
C THR A 277 12.63 17.34 6.01
N PRO A 278 13.62 16.71 6.66
CA PRO A 278 13.35 15.60 7.58
C PRO A 278 12.40 15.99 8.72
N GLU A 279 12.44 17.24 9.17
CA GLU A 279 11.58 17.75 10.25
C GLU A 279 10.12 17.80 9.82
N ASP A 280 9.85 18.33 8.61
CA ASP A 280 8.48 18.39 8.06
C ASP A 280 7.89 16.99 7.87
N MET A 281 8.71 16.00 7.54
CA MET A 281 8.28 14.64 7.24
C MET A 281 8.24 13.70 8.44
N ARG A 282 8.63 14.17 9.63
CA ARG A 282 8.81 13.33 10.82
C ARG A 282 7.53 12.57 11.20
N HIS A 283 6.38 13.24 11.13
CA HIS A 283 5.08 12.63 11.45
C HIS A 283 4.70 11.54 10.43
N VAL A 284 4.91 11.80 9.13
CA VAL A 284 4.67 10.83 8.05
C VAL A 284 5.58 9.59 8.21
N GLN A 285 6.86 9.82 8.51
CA GLN A 285 7.82 8.75 8.81
C GLN A 285 7.36 7.92 10.02
N GLY A 286 6.92 8.60 11.09
CA GLY A 286 6.37 7.99 12.29
C GLY A 286 5.18 7.06 11.99
N SER A 287 4.19 7.54 11.22
CA SER A 287 3.00 6.74 10.85
C SER A 287 3.37 5.47 10.07
N VAL A 288 4.30 5.56 9.13
CA VAL A 288 4.79 4.38 8.38
C VAL A 288 5.53 3.42 9.31
N LEU A 289 6.43 3.93 10.15
CA LEU A 289 7.24 3.12 11.06
C LEU A 289 6.41 2.44 12.14
N GLN A 290 5.37 3.08 12.65
CA GLN A 290 4.44 2.49 13.62
C GLN A 290 3.81 1.20 13.08
N VAL A 291 3.33 1.25 11.83
CA VAL A 291 2.70 0.10 11.18
C VAL A 291 3.71 -1.01 10.90
N VAL A 292 4.88 -0.67 10.33
CA VAL A 292 5.93 -1.66 10.07
C VAL A 292 6.42 -2.29 11.37
N SER A 293 6.59 -1.50 12.44
CA SER A 293 6.98 -1.97 13.77
C SER A 293 5.93 -2.91 14.37
N GLY A 294 4.64 -2.61 14.19
CA GLY A 294 3.54 -3.47 14.59
C GLY A 294 3.59 -4.84 13.92
N PHE A 295 3.79 -4.86 12.59
CA PHE A 295 3.97 -6.11 11.86
C PHE A 295 5.26 -6.86 12.24
N CYS A 296 6.33 -6.18 12.65
CA CYS A 296 7.50 -6.82 13.23
C CYS A 296 7.18 -7.57 14.53
N LEU A 297 6.32 -7.01 15.40
CA LEU A 297 5.85 -7.69 16.61
C LEU A 297 4.98 -8.90 16.27
N LEU A 298 3.99 -8.73 15.39
CA LEU A 298 3.10 -9.81 14.95
C LEU A 298 3.90 -10.97 14.32
N SER A 299 4.90 -10.65 13.48
CA SER A 299 5.77 -11.65 12.83
C SER A 299 6.49 -12.53 13.86
N GLN A 300 6.98 -11.93 14.95
CA GLN A 300 7.73 -12.65 15.99
C GLN A 300 6.84 -13.45 16.93
N SER A 301 5.58 -13.06 17.11
CA SER A 301 4.60 -13.84 17.87
C SER A 301 4.19 -15.15 17.17
N GLY A 302 4.64 -15.38 15.93
CA GLY A 302 4.27 -16.57 15.15
C GLY A 302 2.88 -16.50 14.51
N LYS A 303 2.15 -15.39 14.68
CA LYS A 303 0.79 -15.18 14.16
C LYS A 303 0.74 -14.93 12.66
N CYS A 304 1.85 -14.48 12.04
CA CYS A 304 1.90 -14.18 10.61
C CYS A 304 2.31 -15.37 9.76
N VAL A 305 1.64 -15.60 8.63
CA VAL A 305 2.08 -16.57 7.61
C VAL A 305 3.30 -16.06 6.83
N ALA A 306 3.99 -16.96 6.13
CA ALA A 306 5.21 -16.63 5.38
C ALA A 306 5.01 -15.53 4.32
N LEU A 307 3.80 -15.40 3.75
CA LEU A 307 3.47 -14.34 2.80
C LEU A 307 3.55 -12.94 3.44
N VAL A 308 2.95 -12.77 4.63
CA VAL A 308 2.99 -11.52 5.40
C VAL A 308 4.42 -11.20 5.81
N ARG A 309 5.17 -12.19 6.33
CA ARG A 309 6.58 -11.99 6.71
C ARG A 309 7.47 -11.62 5.51
N ALA A 310 7.22 -12.20 4.33
CA ALA A 310 7.92 -11.81 3.10
C ALA A 310 7.55 -10.38 2.64
N ALA A 311 6.31 -9.94 2.82
CA ALA A 311 5.91 -8.55 2.56
C ALA A 311 6.57 -7.59 3.55
N LEU A 312 6.63 -7.95 4.84
CA LEU A 312 7.32 -7.18 5.87
C LEU A 312 8.81 -7.01 5.54
N VAL A 313 9.50 -8.09 5.15
CA VAL A 313 10.90 -8.00 4.71
C VAL A 313 11.06 -7.03 3.54
N GLN A 314 10.12 -6.97 2.60
CA GLN A 314 10.17 -5.97 1.51
C GLN A 314 10.04 -4.53 2.02
N CYS A 315 9.23 -4.29 3.05
CA CYS A 315 9.15 -2.98 3.71
C CYS A 315 10.46 -2.62 4.40
N LEU A 316 11.06 -3.54 5.17
CA LEU A 316 12.36 -3.32 5.82
C LEU A 316 13.46 -3.02 4.79
N VAL A 317 13.47 -3.77 3.69
CA VAL A 317 14.37 -3.55 2.56
C VAL A 317 14.16 -2.17 1.93
N ALA A 318 12.91 -1.78 1.68
CA ALA A 318 12.59 -0.45 1.13
C ALA A 318 12.97 0.68 2.09
N LEU A 319 12.85 0.48 3.41
CA LEU A 319 13.27 1.44 4.43
C LEU A 319 14.79 1.64 4.41
N LEU A 320 15.58 0.57 4.27
CA LEU A 320 17.04 0.69 4.11
C LEU A 320 17.44 1.36 2.79
N GLU A 321 16.66 1.17 1.73
CA GLU A 321 16.89 1.91 0.48
C GLU A 321 16.57 3.41 0.63
N ALA A 322 15.58 3.75 1.46
CA ALA A 322 15.17 5.12 1.73
C ALA A 322 16.10 5.84 2.71
N ASP A 323 16.60 5.13 3.72
CA ASP A 323 17.47 5.63 4.80
C ASP A 323 18.55 4.61 5.17
N PRO A 324 19.61 4.49 4.35
CA PRO A 324 20.65 3.47 4.54
C PRO A 324 21.38 3.54 5.89
N CYS A 325 21.44 4.72 6.50
CA CYS A 325 22.08 4.92 7.79
C CYS A 325 21.14 4.72 8.99
N CYS A 326 19.85 4.44 8.76
CA CYS A 326 18.82 4.37 9.80
C CYS A 326 18.78 5.63 10.69
N SER A 327 18.90 6.80 10.08
CA SER A 327 18.83 8.10 10.77
C SER A 327 17.42 8.39 11.29
N TRP A 328 16.39 7.92 10.57
CA TRP A 328 14.98 8.01 10.95
C TRP A 328 14.27 6.65 10.89
N ALA A 329 14.78 5.67 10.13
CA ALA A 329 14.21 4.32 10.03
C ALA A 329 14.49 3.47 11.29
N ILE A 330 13.87 3.87 12.40
CA ILE A 330 13.92 3.19 13.71
C ILE A 330 12.50 2.66 14.01
N LEU A 331 12.39 1.36 14.29
CA LEU A 331 11.12 0.72 14.58
C LEU A 331 10.60 1.20 15.95
N THR A 332 9.51 1.97 15.93
CA THR A 332 9.06 2.77 17.07
C THR A 332 8.66 1.96 18.30
N LEU A 333 8.10 0.76 18.12
CA LEU A 333 7.64 -0.08 19.24
C LEU A 333 8.76 -0.92 19.87
N ARG A 334 9.96 -0.92 19.27
CA ARG A 334 11.11 -1.72 19.73
C ARG A 334 12.36 -0.89 19.98
N ASP A 335 12.35 0.38 19.56
CA ASP A 335 13.50 1.26 19.55
C ASP A 335 14.73 0.60 18.90
N GLU A 336 14.51 -0.16 17.82
CA GLU A 336 15.57 -0.86 17.09
C GLU A 336 15.67 -0.36 15.64
N PRO A 337 16.88 -0.08 15.11
CA PRO A 337 17.03 0.33 13.73
C PRO A 337 16.70 -0.83 12.78
N VAL A 338 16.12 -0.50 11.62
CA VAL A 338 15.76 -1.49 10.59
C VAL A 338 16.96 -2.34 10.16
N SER A 339 18.17 -1.77 10.18
CA SER A 339 19.42 -2.47 9.88
C SER A 339 19.74 -3.63 10.84
N SER A 340 19.21 -3.58 12.06
CA SER A 340 19.31 -4.67 13.04
C SER A 340 18.13 -5.65 12.96
N ALA A 341 16.94 -5.16 12.61
CA ALA A 341 15.74 -5.98 12.49
C ALA A 341 15.77 -6.90 11.26
N LEU A 342 16.27 -6.44 10.11
CA LEU A 342 16.27 -7.21 8.85
C LEU A 342 17.02 -8.56 8.98
N PRO A 343 18.28 -8.62 9.49
CA PRO A 343 19.01 -9.89 9.64
C PRO A 343 18.29 -10.94 10.47
N SER A 344 17.41 -10.57 11.40
CA SER A 344 16.68 -11.55 12.23
C SER A 344 15.85 -12.54 11.40
N HIS A 345 15.41 -12.13 10.21
CA HIS A 345 14.63 -12.94 9.28
C HIS A 345 15.48 -13.95 8.48
N LEU A 346 16.82 -13.96 8.62
CA LEU A 346 17.66 -15.07 8.15
C LEU A 346 17.38 -16.38 8.91
N ALA A 347 16.86 -16.26 10.13
CA ALA A 347 16.45 -17.40 10.94
C ALA A 347 14.98 -17.82 10.73
N ASP A 348 14.28 -17.25 9.74
CA ASP A 348 12.88 -17.58 9.47
C ASP A 348 12.69 -19.07 9.16
N ALA A 349 11.55 -19.63 9.59
CA ALA A 349 11.21 -21.02 9.32
C ALA A 349 11.00 -21.31 7.83
N HIS A 350 10.59 -20.32 7.04
CA HIS A 350 10.21 -20.48 5.65
C HIS A 350 11.33 -20.04 4.69
N HIS A 351 11.76 -20.94 3.81
CA HIS A 351 12.87 -20.70 2.87
C HIS A 351 12.74 -19.41 2.05
N ARG A 352 11.55 -19.14 1.49
CA ARG A 352 11.29 -17.92 0.70
C ARG A 352 11.63 -16.62 1.46
N VAL A 353 11.34 -16.56 2.76
CA VAL A 353 11.63 -15.39 3.59
C VAL A 353 13.15 -15.28 3.80
N ARG A 354 13.81 -16.38 4.20
CA ARG A 354 15.28 -16.43 4.37
C ARG A 354 16.01 -16.00 3.09
N MET A 355 15.61 -16.54 1.95
CA MET A 355 16.25 -16.24 0.67
C MET A 355 16.05 -14.77 0.27
N LEU A 356 14.85 -14.21 0.48
CA LEU A 356 14.58 -12.79 0.23
C LEU A 356 15.49 -11.88 1.07
N VAL A 357 15.71 -12.23 2.34
CA VAL A 357 16.64 -11.49 3.20
C VAL A 357 18.06 -11.64 2.68
N ALA A 358 18.50 -12.88 2.42
CA ALA A 358 19.85 -13.20 1.95
C ALA A 358 20.25 -12.44 0.67
N VAL A 359 19.34 -12.32 -0.30
CA VAL A 359 19.61 -11.54 -1.53
C VAL A 359 19.63 -10.03 -1.31
N SER A 360 19.06 -9.55 -0.20
CA SER A 360 18.87 -8.13 0.07
C SER A 360 19.94 -7.54 1.00
N LEU A 361 20.80 -8.36 1.61
CA LEU A 361 21.79 -7.95 2.61
C LEU A 361 22.77 -6.87 2.14
N GLU A 362 22.98 -6.69 0.82
CA GLU A 362 23.85 -5.63 0.28
C GLU A 362 23.46 -4.23 0.76
N ARG A 363 22.17 -4.02 1.08
CA ARG A 363 21.62 -2.74 1.58
C ARG A 363 22.12 -2.38 2.98
N LEU A 364 22.71 -3.34 3.70
CA LEU A 364 23.35 -3.11 5.01
C LEU A 364 24.80 -2.64 4.87
N PHE A 365 25.36 -2.67 3.65
CA PHE A 365 26.75 -2.31 3.38
C PHE A 365 26.87 -1.14 2.40
N LEU A 366 25.87 -0.93 1.53
CA LEU A 366 25.91 0.03 0.43
C LEU A 366 24.80 1.09 0.55
N ASP A 367 25.14 2.35 0.31
CA ASP A 367 24.16 3.41 0.04
C ASP A 367 23.69 3.28 -1.42
N MET A 368 22.44 2.86 -1.56
CA MET A 368 21.80 2.58 -2.86
C MET A 368 21.00 3.77 -3.41
N ARG A 369 21.00 4.94 -2.74
CA ARG A 369 20.24 6.12 -3.19
C ARG A 369 20.78 6.71 -4.48
N ARG A 370 22.09 6.54 -4.75
CA ARG A 370 22.75 7.00 -5.97
C ARG A 370 22.89 5.85 -6.97
N LYS A 371 22.00 5.81 -7.96
CA LYS A 371 21.95 4.76 -9.00
C LYS A 371 23.28 4.51 -9.74
N ASP A 372 24.12 5.53 -9.87
CA ASP A 372 25.33 5.47 -10.68
C ASP A 372 26.63 5.24 -9.87
N LYS A 373 26.56 5.23 -8.53
CA LYS A 373 27.73 5.02 -7.67
C LYS A 373 27.34 4.23 -6.43
N LYS A 374 27.75 2.97 -6.37
CA LYS A 374 27.72 2.17 -5.14
C LYS A 374 28.75 2.76 -4.17
N THR A 375 28.27 3.38 -3.10
CA THR A 375 29.14 3.91 -2.04
C THR A 375 28.97 3.07 -0.78
N MET A 376 30.09 2.65 -0.19
CA MET A 376 30.08 1.93 1.07
C MET A 376 29.51 2.80 2.20
N LEU A 377 28.73 2.20 3.09
CA LEU A 377 28.27 2.83 4.33
C LEU A 377 29.43 3.03 5.32
N PRO A 378 29.27 3.84 6.38
CA PRO A 378 30.28 3.97 7.43
C PRO A 378 30.72 2.62 8.01
N LEU A 379 32.03 2.47 8.25
CA LEU A 379 32.64 1.20 8.73
C LEU A 379 31.95 0.64 9.98
N LYS A 380 31.57 1.50 10.92
CA LYS A 380 30.87 1.09 12.15
C LYS A 380 29.54 0.38 11.85
N LEU A 381 28.79 0.86 10.85
CA LEU A 381 27.53 0.23 10.43
C LEU A 381 27.80 -1.10 9.72
N GLN A 382 28.83 -1.16 8.87
CA GLN A 382 29.22 -2.40 8.19
C GLN A 382 29.64 -3.50 9.18
N GLN A 383 30.41 -3.15 10.22
CA GLN A 383 30.83 -4.08 11.26
C GLN A 383 29.64 -4.62 12.06
N ALA A 384 28.73 -3.73 12.50
CA ALA A 384 27.51 -4.13 13.17
C ALA A 384 26.61 -5.03 12.29
N ALA A 385 26.50 -4.71 11.00
CA ALA A 385 25.78 -5.53 10.05
C ALA A 385 26.40 -6.93 9.91
N PHE A 386 27.73 -7.02 9.80
CA PHE A 386 28.45 -8.29 9.73
C PHE A 386 28.19 -9.17 10.95
N GLU A 387 28.31 -8.60 12.16
CA GLU A 387 28.06 -9.31 13.42
C GLU A 387 26.61 -9.82 13.49
N ASN A 388 25.63 -8.97 13.17
CA ASN A 388 24.22 -9.33 13.17
C ASN A 388 23.91 -10.45 12.15
N ILE A 389 24.44 -10.34 10.93
CA ILE A 389 24.28 -11.36 9.88
C ILE A 389 24.90 -12.68 10.33
N TYR A 390 26.12 -12.65 10.87
CA TYR A 390 26.81 -13.85 11.35
C TYR A 390 25.98 -14.59 12.41
N LEU A 391 25.54 -13.87 13.45
CA LEU A 391 24.75 -14.44 14.53
C LEU A 391 23.41 -15.02 14.03
N LYS A 392 22.70 -14.28 13.17
CA LYS A 392 21.38 -14.69 12.69
C LYS A 392 21.42 -15.76 11.62
N ALA A 393 22.46 -15.78 10.79
CA ALA A 393 22.70 -16.89 9.86
C ALA A 393 23.01 -18.18 10.62
N GLN A 394 23.80 -18.12 11.71
CA GLN A 394 24.07 -19.28 12.56
C GLN A 394 22.79 -19.79 13.26
N GLU A 395 21.97 -18.88 13.78
CA GLU A 395 20.65 -19.21 14.33
C GLU A 395 19.76 -19.88 13.27
N GLY A 396 19.77 -19.36 12.05
CA GLY A 396 19.05 -19.90 10.90
C GLY A 396 19.54 -21.25 10.38
N MET A 397 20.64 -21.80 10.90
CA MET A 397 21.06 -23.19 10.62
C MET A 397 20.51 -24.20 11.64
N LYS A 398 19.88 -23.75 12.74
CA LYS A 398 19.33 -24.64 13.77
C LYS A 398 18.04 -25.31 13.28
N PHE A 399 17.95 -26.63 13.41
CA PHE A 399 16.79 -27.42 12.98
C PHE A 399 15.63 -27.37 13.99
N PRO A 400 14.37 -27.24 13.51
CA PRO A 400 13.20 -27.60 14.31
C PRO A 400 13.22 -29.11 14.58
N ARG A 401 13.00 -29.54 15.83
CA ARG A 401 13.16 -30.94 16.27
C ARG A 401 12.10 -31.94 15.75
N SER A 402 11.21 -31.56 14.84
CA SER A 402 9.95 -32.31 14.60
C SER A 402 9.47 -32.42 13.15
N SER A 403 10.34 -32.74 12.18
CA SER A 403 9.94 -32.97 10.78
C SER A 403 10.29 -34.38 10.28
N SER A 404 9.64 -34.83 9.19
CA SER A 404 9.93 -36.14 8.56
C SER A 404 11.32 -36.15 7.90
N SER A 405 11.89 -37.32 7.63
CA SER A 405 13.28 -37.44 7.11
C SER A 405 13.49 -36.85 5.71
N GLU A 406 12.46 -36.77 4.87
CA GLU A 406 12.56 -36.14 3.55
C GLU A 406 12.46 -34.63 3.65
N ASP A 407 11.50 -34.12 4.44
CA ASP A 407 11.36 -32.69 4.73
C ASP A 407 12.62 -32.12 5.39
N GLN A 408 13.32 -32.92 6.21
CA GLN A 408 14.59 -32.53 6.82
C GLN A 408 15.71 -32.32 5.79
N ARG A 409 15.78 -33.14 4.73
CA ARG A 409 16.82 -33.01 3.69
C ARG A 409 16.59 -31.75 2.86
N ASP A 410 15.36 -31.54 2.40
CA ASP A 410 15.01 -30.34 1.63
C ASP A 410 15.21 -29.07 2.47
N GLU A 411 14.81 -29.09 3.74
CA GLU A 411 15.03 -27.97 4.64
C GLU A 411 16.52 -27.70 4.90
N THR A 412 17.36 -28.75 4.94
CA THR A 412 18.83 -28.59 5.03
C THR A 412 19.36 -27.84 3.82
N PHE A 413 19.06 -28.30 2.60
CA PHE A 413 19.50 -27.63 1.38
C PHE A 413 18.98 -26.20 1.28
N ASN A 414 17.74 -25.96 1.71
CA ASN A 414 17.13 -24.64 1.72
C ASN A 414 17.81 -23.66 2.69
N ARG A 415 18.34 -24.15 3.82
CA ARG A 415 19.12 -23.35 4.77
C ARG A 415 20.53 -23.09 4.24
N GLU A 416 21.19 -24.12 3.71
CA GLU A 416 22.50 -24.00 3.08
C GLU A 416 22.49 -23.01 1.91
N ALA A 417 21.46 -23.06 1.05
CA ALA A 417 21.32 -22.13 -0.07
C ALA A 417 21.20 -20.66 0.41
N ALA A 418 20.41 -20.40 1.45
CA ALA A 418 20.28 -19.06 2.02
C ALA A 418 21.58 -18.60 2.69
N LEU A 419 22.29 -19.49 3.38
CA LEU A 419 23.59 -19.21 3.99
C LEU A 419 24.65 -18.87 2.92
N LEU A 420 24.80 -19.72 1.90
CA LEU A 420 25.73 -19.51 0.79
C LEU A 420 25.43 -18.20 0.06
N LYS A 421 24.14 -17.89 -0.15
CA LYS A 421 23.74 -16.62 -0.75
C LYS A 421 24.12 -15.43 0.14
N SER A 422 23.90 -15.53 1.45
CA SER A 422 24.26 -14.49 2.42
C SER A 422 25.77 -14.25 2.42
N LEU A 423 26.57 -15.32 2.48
CA LEU A 423 28.03 -15.26 2.40
C LEU A 423 28.50 -14.62 1.09
N SER A 424 27.90 -15.02 -0.04
CA SER A 424 28.22 -14.42 -1.34
C SER A 424 27.98 -12.91 -1.34
N VAL A 425 26.86 -12.43 -0.80
CA VAL A 425 26.55 -11.00 -0.74
C VAL A 425 27.53 -10.26 0.17
N VAL A 426 27.82 -10.80 1.35
CA VAL A 426 28.79 -10.20 2.30
C VAL A 426 30.17 -10.12 1.66
N LEU A 427 30.65 -11.18 1.01
CA LEU A 427 31.94 -11.20 0.32
C LEU A 427 32.01 -10.18 -0.82
N CYS A 428 30.93 -10.00 -1.59
CA CYS A 428 30.87 -8.99 -2.64
C CYS A 428 30.84 -7.54 -2.11
N CYS A 429 30.47 -7.35 -0.83
CA CYS A 429 30.44 -6.05 -0.17
C CYS A 429 31.61 -5.83 0.80
N SER A 430 32.50 -6.82 0.96
CA SER A 430 33.71 -6.70 1.77
C SER A 430 34.88 -6.31 0.87
N PRO A 431 35.80 -5.42 1.31
CA PRO A 431 37.02 -5.10 0.60
C PRO A 431 37.92 -6.31 0.33
#